data_AF-A0A511TDG7-F1
#
_entry.id   AF-A0A511TDG7-F1
#
_cell.length_a   1.000
_cell.length_b   1.000
_cell.length_c   1.000
_cell.angle_alpha   90.00
_cell.angle_beta   90.00
_cell.angle_gamma   90.00
#
_symmetry.space_group_name_H-M   'P 1'
#
loop_
_entity.id
_entity.type
_entity.pdbx_description
1 polymer ?
#
loop_
_entity_poly.entity_id
_entity_poly.type
_entity_poly.pdbx_seq_one_letter_code
_entity_poly.pdbx_strand_id
1 'polypeptide(L)'
;MSRIDAAGSNALALDPAVPDEVPSPARPPAATPGAASRERNAVQTFKEPTSKSAPPPNPGSTSRDTGPTVSAGELTALGGRLRARSAEVPGDVYPDLQSRLTRSLGDWTVSDADVRTVHTLLGQLPPDGYRATLERMERDGLLKTFLAEQSPEARASFMEQAHAKGMLQRLEGEPASGPLGSPGRPAFFRNDVALPDSLRQAVSEHAVTAGRTYLADHAAYLGRYVQAVEQAPGLPELRKLGPPRDARLSDSMLGLSREDPRREALAKQWRMAVGTAGSTGWVYQAINARQRELLGERPGGTFSLNGKAELQHDHLQLGGEARLDSRGRVDLKSSGGVALKGGPVGLEVTRDSKGQLQSEVKVDLGLFSVSHSSDGDLKLSVGVGKHAGSYSKLNLKEAEFGGGVFVDVKGEGNKAELRLGYEMKGLTAKRASEAVDRQHVGLFDAPPELGRGVSWEALPESKRERYLRNGWTREEWTGARGT
;
A
#
# COMPACT_ATOMS: atom_id res chain seq x y z
N MET A 1 -16.38 41.20 28.34
CA MET A 1 -15.05 41.63 28.84
C MET A 1 -15.02 41.43 30.33
N SER A 2 -14.12 40.57 30.82
CA SER A 2 -13.47 40.62 32.15
C SER A 2 -12.43 39.49 32.20
N ARG A 3 -11.16 39.88 32.29
CA ARG A 3 -9.99 39.03 32.55
C ARG A 3 -9.86 38.82 34.06
N ILE A 4 -9.44 37.63 34.50
CA ILE A 4 -8.57 37.44 35.67
C ILE A 4 -7.55 36.36 35.34
N ASP A 5 -6.33 36.64 35.77
CA ASP A 5 -5.04 36.05 35.43
C ASP A 5 -4.74 34.64 35.96
N ALA A 6 -3.70 34.08 35.36
CA ALA A 6 -3.03 32.83 35.70
C ALA A 6 -2.24 32.90 37.02
N ALA A 7 -2.07 31.74 37.66
CA ALA A 7 -0.99 31.49 38.62
C ALA A 7 -0.31 30.14 38.32
N GLY A 8 0.95 30.23 37.90
CA GLY A 8 2.10 29.51 38.46
C GLY A 8 2.08 27.99 38.60
N SER A 9 2.75 27.34 37.65
CA SER A 9 3.90 26.43 37.84
C SER A 9 3.82 25.28 38.87
N ASN A 10 3.88 24.04 38.35
CA ASN A 10 4.98 23.12 38.66
C ASN A 10 5.04 22.01 37.60
N ALA A 11 6.06 22.06 36.76
CA ALA A 11 6.45 20.98 35.87
C ALA A 11 7.17 19.92 36.69
N LEU A 12 6.61 18.71 36.76
CA LEU A 12 7.33 17.54 37.26
C LEU A 12 8.20 17.00 36.12
N ALA A 13 9.51 17.03 36.36
CA ALA A 13 10.53 16.39 35.54
C ALA A 13 10.32 14.86 35.53
N LEU A 14 10.27 14.28 34.34
CA LEU A 14 10.41 12.83 34.14
C LEU A 14 11.86 12.57 33.76
N ASP A 15 12.64 12.05 34.72
CA ASP A 15 13.92 11.41 34.44
C ASP A 15 13.66 9.89 34.22
N PRO A 16 14.25 9.24 33.21
CA PRO A 16 13.91 7.89 32.80
C PRO A 16 14.80 6.87 33.54
N ALA A 17 14.25 6.21 34.56
CA ALA A 17 14.85 5.00 35.11
C ALA A 17 14.25 3.76 34.42
N VAL A 18 15.06 3.15 33.55
CA VAL A 18 14.83 1.85 32.92
C VAL A 18 14.90 0.75 33.99
N PRO A 19 13.96 -0.21 33.99
CA PRO A 19 14.26 -1.58 34.40
C PRO A 19 14.22 -2.50 33.17
N ASP A 20 15.39 -3.10 32.93
CA ASP A 20 15.61 -4.22 32.03
C ASP A 20 14.88 -5.49 32.52
N GLU A 21 14.66 -6.41 31.58
CA GLU A 21 14.22 -7.81 31.73
C GLU A 21 12.70 -8.12 31.87
N VAL A 22 12.13 -8.51 30.72
CA VAL A 22 10.98 -9.44 30.64
C VAL A 22 11.46 -10.69 29.88
N PRO A 23 11.11 -11.92 30.33
CA PRO A 23 11.78 -13.14 29.90
C PRO A 23 11.37 -13.62 28.50
N SER A 24 12.36 -14.15 27.78
CA SER A 24 12.19 -14.78 26.45
C SER A 24 11.44 -16.12 26.55
N PRO A 25 10.48 -16.42 25.64
CA PRO A 25 9.83 -17.72 25.59
C PRO A 25 10.76 -18.80 24.99
N ALA A 26 10.64 -20.00 25.54
CA ALA A 26 11.49 -21.16 25.31
C ALA A 26 11.56 -21.63 23.85
N ARG A 27 12.78 -22.02 23.45
CA ARG A 27 13.15 -22.62 22.17
C ARG A 27 12.70 -24.10 22.12
N PRO A 28 12.07 -24.58 21.03
CA PRO A 28 11.81 -26.02 20.87
C PRO A 28 13.10 -26.80 20.61
N PRO A 29 13.17 -28.08 21.00
CA PRO A 29 14.41 -28.86 20.98
C PRO A 29 14.87 -29.25 19.58
N ALA A 30 16.19 -29.33 19.43
CA ALA A 30 16.90 -29.69 18.22
C ALA A 30 16.64 -31.15 17.80
N ALA A 31 16.34 -31.36 16.51
CA ALA A 31 16.39 -32.68 15.88
C ALA A 31 17.78 -32.90 15.25
N THR A 32 18.41 -34.02 15.62
CA THR A 32 19.69 -34.54 15.13
C THR A 32 19.57 -35.06 13.67
N PRO A 33 20.63 -35.03 12.84
CA PRO A 33 20.51 -35.12 11.39
C PRO A 33 20.54 -36.57 10.87
N GLY A 34 19.64 -36.88 9.93
CA GLY A 34 19.58 -38.12 9.17
C GLY A 34 19.64 -37.82 7.67
N ALA A 35 20.53 -38.51 6.98
CA ALA A 35 20.97 -38.30 5.61
C ALA A 35 19.88 -38.44 4.53
N ALA A 36 19.91 -37.54 3.53
CA ALA A 36 19.58 -37.85 2.14
C ALA A 36 20.37 -36.91 1.22
N SER A 37 21.17 -37.53 0.36
CA SER A 37 22.11 -36.92 -0.57
C SER A 37 21.46 -36.51 -1.90
N ARG A 38 22.20 -35.66 -2.64
CA ARG A 38 22.11 -35.34 -4.09
C ARG A 38 21.05 -34.30 -4.47
N GLU A 39 21.32 -33.30 -5.32
CA GLU A 39 22.38 -33.12 -6.33
C GLU A 39 22.60 -31.62 -6.60
N ARG A 40 23.86 -31.19 -6.68
CA ARG A 40 24.25 -29.83 -7.10
C ARG A 40 24.32 -29.80 -8.62
N ASN A 41 23.64 -28.83 -9.24
CA ASN A 41 23.84 -28.50 -10.65
C ASN A 41 25.26 -27.94 -10.87
N ALA A 42 26.14 -28.79 -11.41
CA ALA A 42 27.45 -28.38 -11.92
C ALA A 42 27.38 -28.24 -13.45
N VAL A 43 27.89 -27.09 -13.91
CA VAL A 43 28.11 -26.72 -15.32
C VAL A 43 29.03 -27.74 -15.98
N GLN A 44 28.63 -28.30 -17.14
CA GLN A 44 29.51 -29.10 -18.00
C GLN A 44 29.93 -28.29 -19.23
N THR A 45 31.24 -28.24 -19.45
CA THR A 45 31.92 -27.69 -20.62
C THR A 45 32.10 -28.75 -21.72
N PHE A 46 31.83 -28.29 -22.96
CA PHE A 46 32.20 -28.75 -24.30
C PHE A 46 32.92 -30.10 -24.54
N LYS A 47 32.43 -30.87 -25.53
CA LYS A 47 33.22 -31.79 -26.37
C LYS A 47 32.59 -31.92 -27.77
N GLU A 48 33.40 -31.62 -28.80
CA GLU A 48 33.19 -31.95 -30.22
C GLU A 48 33.18 -33.47 -30.47
N PRO A 49 32.67 -33.90 -31.64
CA PRO A 49 33.56 -34.67 -32.51
C PRO A 49 33.53 -34.30 -34.00
N THR A 50 34.68 -34.57 -34.61
CA THR A 50 35.18 -34.35 -35.97
C THR A 50 34.61 -35.23 -37.09
N SER A 51 34.68 -34.66 -38.31
CA SER A 51 34.93 -35.25 -39.66
C SER A 51 33.76 -35.95 -40.40
N LYS A 52 33.52 -35.81 -41.73
CA LYS A 52 34.44 -35.72 -42.90
C LYS A 52 33.74 -35.15 -44.18
N SER A 53 34.56 -34.62 -45.10
CA SER A 53 34.32 -33.94 -46.42
C SER A 53 33.67 -34.79 -47.54
N ALA A 54 32.96 -34.23 -48.56
CA ALA A 54 33.45 -33.89 -49.93
C ALA A 54 32.32 -33.33 -50.89
N PRO A 55 32.64 -32.72 -52.08
CA PRO A 55 32.03 -31.47 -52.62
C PRO A 55 31.30 -31.58 -54.03
N PRO A 56 31.23 -30.54 -54.93
CA PRO A 56 29.98 -29.86 -55.37
C PRO A 56 29.65 -30.00 -56.89
N PRO A 57 28.70 -29.22 -57.45
CA PRO A 57 29.14 -28.25 -58.48
C PRO A 57 28.40 -26.88 -58.50
N ASN A 58 29.17 -25.83 -58.85
CA ASN A 58 28.74 -24.53 -59.39
C ASN A 58 28.70 -24.63 -60.95
N PRO A 59 28.20 -23.66 -61.78
CA PRO A 59 28.21 -22.21 -61.56
C PRO A 59 27.02 -21.38 -62.12
N GLY A 60 26.93 -20.12 -61.67
CA GLY A 60 26.17 -19.05 -62.33
C GLY A 60 26.65 -17.68 -61.84
N SER A 61 27.67 -17.14 -62.51
CA SER A 61 28.17 -15.75 -62.39
C SER A 61 27.09 -14.74 -62.83
N THR A 62 26.95 -13.55 -62.24
CA THR A 62 27.71 -12.35 -62.67
C THR A 62 27.79 -11.22 -61.61
N SER A 63 28.99 -10.65 -61.52
CA SER A 63 29.37 -9.23 -61.37
C SER A 63 28.85 -8.42 -60.16
N ARG A 64 29.70 -8.17 -59.15
CA ARG A 64 30.64 -7.01 -59.00
C ARG A 64 29.94 -5.70 -58.64
N ASP A 65 30.03 -5.32 -57.37
CA ASP A 65 30.41 -3.95 -57.01
C ASP A 65 31.39 -3.96 -55.83
N THR A 66 32.47 -3.22 -55.98
CA THR A 66 33.73 -3.30 -55.23
C THR A 66 33.74 -2.31 -54.06
N GLY A 67 33.61 -2.82 -52.83
CA GLY A 67 34.07 -2.13 -51.61
C GLY A 67 35.44 -2.70 -51.17
N PRO A 68 36.26 -1.96 -50.41
CA PRO A 68 37.57 -2.45 -50.00
C PRO A 68 37.40 -3.65 -49.06
N THR A 69 37.80 -4.83 -49.53
CA THR A 69 37.91 -6.04 -48.72
C THR A 69 39.13 -5.92 -47.82
N VAL A 70 38.93 -5.49 -46.58
CA VAL A 70 39.93 -5.60 -45.53
C VAL A 70 40.07 -7.08 -45.18
N SER A 71 41.29 -7.60 -45.29
CA SER A 71 41.57 -9.01 -45.01
C SER A 71 41.44 -9.29 -43.51
N ALA A 72 40.95 -10.48 -43.13
CA ALA A 72 40.85 -10.91 -41.72
C ALA A 72 42.19 -10.82 -40.95
N GLY A 73 43.32 -10.80 -41.68
CA GLY A 73 44.65 -10.56 -41.09
C GLY A 73 44.91 -9.11 -40.67
N GLU A 74 44.31 -8.12 -41.34
CA GLU A 74 44.49 -6.69 -40.99
C GLU A 74 43.62 -6.25 -39.80
N LEU A 75 42.48 -6.92 -39.60
CA LEU A 75 41.60 -6.72 -38.43
C LEU A 75 42.27 -7.15 -37.11
N THR A 76 43.24 -8.06 -37.16
CA THR A 76 43.94 -8.55 -35.97
C THR A 76 45.16 -7.68 -35.63
N ALA A 77 45.78 -7.04 -36.62
CA ALA A 77 46.92 -6.14 -36.42
C ALA A 77 46.55 -4.76 -35.85
N LEU A 78 45.27 -4.37 -35.94
CA LEU A 78 44.74 -3.06 -35.52
C LEU A 78 43.96 -3.05 -34.19
N GLY A 79 44.03 -4.12 -33.40
CA GLY A 79 43.53 -4.08 -32.01
C GLY A 79 42.03 -3.82 -31.87
N GLY A 80 41.20 -4.39 -32.76
CA GLY A 80 39.78 -4.65 -32.46
C GLY A 80 38.90 -3.47 -32.08
N ARG A 81 39.21 -2.24 -32.51
CA ARG A 81 38.26 -1.11 -32.44
C ARG A 81 38.28 -0.32 -33.74
N LEU A 82 37.37 -0.66 -34.65
CA LEU A 82 36.86 0.33 -35.59
C LEU A 82 36.11 1.37 -34.75
N ARG A 83 36.81 2.43 -34.33
CA ARG A 83 36.14 3.68 -33.97
C ARG A 83 35.28 4.06 -35.17
N ALA A 84 33.96 4.06 -35.00
CA ALA A 84 33.09 4.79 -35.91
C ALA A 84 33.70 6.18 -36.12
N ARG A 85 33.82 6.62 -37.38
CA ARG A 85 34.29 7.96 -37.74
C ARG A 85 33.59 8.95 -36.81
N SER A 86 34.34 9.61 -35.91
CA SER A 86 33.77 10.66 -35.08
C SER A 86 33.20 11.71 -36.02
N ALA A 87 31.87 11.88 -36.01
CA ALA A 87 31.24 12.98 -36.71
C ALA A 87 31.88 14.27 -36.19
N GLU A 88 32.37 15.11 -37.12
CA GLU A 88 32.96 16.38 -36.76
C GLU A 88 31.89 17.27 -36.12
N VAL A 89 32.25 17.88 -35.00
CA VAL A 89 31.41 18.91 -34.36
C VAL A 89 31.29 20.05 -35.36
N PRO A 90 30.07 20.50 -35.71
CA PRO A 90 29.90 21.66 -36.59
C PRO A 90 30.66 22.84 -36.00
N GLY A 91 31.72 23.27 -36.71
CA GLY A 91 32.67 24.27 -36.22
C GLY A 91 32.02 25.62 -35.91
N ASP A 92 30.87 25.86 -36.52
CA ASP A 92 30.16 27.14 -36.54
C ASP A 92 29.30 27.33 -35.29
N VAL A 93 28.79 26.24 -34.69
CA VAL A 93 27.80 26.29 -33.59
C VAL A 93 28.45 26.22 -32.22
N TYR A 94 29.58 25.52 -32.09
CA TYR A 94 30.25 25.32 -30.80
C TYR A 94 30.79 26.60 -30.13
N PRO A 95 31.42 27.54 -30.86
CA PRO A 95 31.90 28.80 -30.27
C PRO A 95 30.77 29.64 -29.68
N ASP A 96 29.60 29.64 -30.33
CA ASP A 96 28.40 30.35 -29.87
C ASP A 96 27.79 29.72 -28.62
N LEU A 97 27.84 28.38 -28.51
CA LEU A 97 27.46 27.67 -27.30
C LEU A 97 28.42 28.00 -26.14
N GLN A 98 29.72 28.01 -26.43
CA GLN A 98 30.75 28.28 -25.44
C GLN A 98 30.65 29.71 -24.91
N SER A 99 30.47 30.72 -25.78
CA SER A 99 30.38 32.12 -25.36
C SER A 99 29.21 32.39 -24.41
N ARG A 100 28.09 31.67 -24.58
CA ARG A 100 26.87 31.82 -23.76
C ARG A 100 26.91 31.07 -22.44
N LEU A 101 27.68 29.98 -22.35
CA LEU A 101 27.76 29.15 -21.15
C LEU A 101 29.00 29.45 -20.29
N THR A 102 29.97 30.19 -20.82
CA THR A 102 31.18 30.55 -20.08
C THR A 102 30.95 31.83 -19.29
N ARG A 103 31.06 31.73 -17.96
CA ARG A 103 30.98 32.89 -17.07
C ARG A 103 32.17 33.81 -17.30
N SER A 104 31.93 35.09 -17.51
CA SER A 104 32.96 36.12 -17.70
C SER A 104 32.92 37.15 -16.58
N LEU A 105 33.97 37.98 -16.46
CA LEU A 105 34.03 39.07 -15.47
C LEU A 105 32.90 40.10 -15.62
N GLY A 106 32.34 40.25 -16.83
CA GLY A 106 31.21 41.14 -17.10
C GLY A 106 29.85 40.44 -17.05
N ASP A 107 29.82 39.11 -17.11
CA ASP A 107 28.60 38.31 -17.12
C ASP A 107 28.82 37.02 -16.31
N TRP A 108 28.56 37.13 -15.00
CA TRP A 108 28.93 36.10 -14.02
C TRP A 108 27.84 35.04 -13.83
N THR A 109 26.67 35.21 -14.45
CA THR A 109 25.53 34.29 -14.39
C THR A 109 25.12 33.85 -15.79
N VAL A 110 24.80 32.56 -15.97
CA VAL A 110 24.13 32.11 -17.20
C VAL A 110 22.64 32.44 -17.06
N SER A 111 22.07 33.21 -17.98
CA SER A 111 20.67 33.59 -17.90
C SER A 111 19.73 32.53 -18.50
N ASP A 112 18.44 32.58 -18.16
CA ASP A 112 17.41 31.75 -18.80
C ASP A 112 17.35 31.95 -20.33
N ALA A 113 17.69 33.15 -20.81
CA ALA A 113 17.74 33.45 -22.24
C ALA A 113 18.90 32.74 -22.94
N ASP A 114 20.05 32.62 -22.27
CA ASP A 114 21.22 31.88 -22.76
C ASP A 114 20.91 30.39 -22.85
N VAL A 115 20.30 29.83 -21.79
CA VAL A 115 19.86 28.43 -21.75
C VAL A 115 18.87 28.13 -22.89
N ARG A 116 17.87 29.00 -23.11
CA ARG A 116 16.90 28.83 -24.23
C ARG A 116 17.58 28.89 -25.59
N THR A 117 18.55 29.79 -25.75
CA THR A 117 19.24 29.92 -27.03
C THR A 117 20.14 28.71 -27.31
N VAL A 118 20.88 28.24 -26.29
CA VAL A 118 21.66 27.00 -26.37
C VAL A 118 20.75 25.80 -26.69
N HIS A 119 19.60 25.69 -26.03
CA HIS A 119 18.62 24.63 -26.31
C HIS A 119 18.17 24.65 -27.78
N THR A 120 17.88 25.84 -28.30
CA THR A 120 17.45 26.05 -29.71
C THR A 120 18.57 25.69 -30.69
N LEU A 121 19.81 26.15 -30.45
CA LEU A 121 20.97 25.85 -31.27
C LEU A 121 21.25 24.34 -31.32
N LEU A 122 21.18 23.67 -30.17
CA LEU A 122 21.29 22.21 -30.10
C LEU A 122 20.14 21.51 -30.86
N GLY A 123 18.94 22.10 -30.92
CA GLY A 123 17.79 21.53 -31.64
C GLY A 123 17.97 21.49 -33.16
N GLN A 124 18.72 22.45 -33.71
CA GLN A 124 18.99 22.57 -35.14
C GLN A 124 20.02 21.56 -35.66
N LEU A 125 20.81 20.95 -34.77
CA LEU A 125 21.85 20.00 -35.14
C LEU A 125 21.26 18.66 -35.63
N PRO A 126 21.90 18.00 -36.62
CA PRO A 126 21.58 16.61 -36.98
C PRO A 126 21.98 15.65 -35.83
N PRO A 127 21.40 14.44 -35.75
CA PRO A 127 21.63 13.49 -34.65
C PRO A 127 23.11 13.24 -34.33
N ASP A 128 23.94 12.99 -35.34
CA ASP A 128 25.37 12.72 -35.16
C ASP A 128 26.14 13.96 -34.67
N GLY A 129 25.81 15.13 -35.20
CA GLY A 129 26.39 16.41 -34.78
C GLY A 129 25.96 16.81 -33.37
N TYR A 130 24.71 16.49 -32.99
CA TYR A 130 24.17 16.71 -31.64
C TYR A 130 24.96 15.89 -30.61
N ARG A 131 25.17 14.60 -30.88
CA ARG A 131 25.96 13.72 -30.00
C ARG A 131 27.41 14.21 -29.85
N ALA A 132 28.08 14.49 -30.96
CA ALA A 132 29.46 14.98 -30.94
C ALA A 132 29.59 16.31 -30.17
N THR A 133 28.61 17.20 -30.32
CA THR A 133 28.56 18.48 -29.60
C THR A 133 28.38 18.28 -28.10
N LEU A 134 27.47 17.41 -27.66
CA LEU A 134 27.28 17.10 -26.24
C LEU A 134 28.52 16.46 -25.61
N GLU A 135 29.17 15.53 -26.31
CA GLU A 135 30.43 14.93 -25.83
C GLU A 135 31.55 15.98 -25.71
N ARG A 136 31.60 16.98 -26.59
CA ARG A 136 32.55 18.09 -26.49
C ARG A 136 32.20 19.03 -25.34
N MET A 137 30.93 19.39 -25.17
CA MET A 137 30.45 20.19 -24.04
C MET A 137 30.73 19.52 -22.69
N GLU A 138 30.69 18.18 -22.63
CA GLU A 138 31.06 17.44 -21.42
C GLU A 138 32.55 17.57 -21.12
N ARG A 139 33.43 17.40 -22.13
CA ARG A 139 34.89 17.56 -21.96
C ARG A 139 35.26 18.95 -21.47
N ASP A 140 34.54 19.96 -21.95
CA ASP A 140 34.76 21.36 -21.58
C ASP A 140 33.98 21.77 -20.30
N GLY A 141 33.24 20.84 -19.68
CA GLY A 141 32.46 21.07 -18.46
C GLY A 141 31.20 21.93 -18.64
N LEU A 142 30.91 22.37 -19.86
CA LEU A 142 29.78 23.25 -20.20
C LEU A 142 28.43 22.53 -20.09
N LEU A 143 28.39 21.21 -20.33
CA LEU A 143 27.16 20.43 -20.26
C LEU A 143 26.58 20.40 -18.84
N LYS A 144 27.46 20.28 -17.84
CA LYS A 144 27.08 20.33 -16.42
C LYS A 144 26.48 21.69 -16.05
N THR A 145 27.12 22.78 -16.48
CA THR A 145 26.64 24.15 -16.24
C THR A 145 25.29 24.37 -16.91
N PHE A 146 25.16 23.98 -18.19
CA PHE A 146 23.91 24.08 -18.92
C PHE A 146 22.75 23.36 -18.23
N LEU A 147 22.97 22.12 -17.76
CA LEU A 147 21.95 21.34 -17.07
C LEU A 147 21.61 21.91 -15.69
N ALA A 148 22.60 22.46 -14.97
CA ALA A 148 22.40 23.02 -13.64
C ALA A 148 21.54 24.30 -13.65
N GLU A 149 21.71 25.15 -14.66
CA GLU A 149 21.01 26.43 -14.78
C GLU A 149 19.62 26.32 -15.48
N GLN A 150 19.25 25.11 -15.93
CA GLN A 150 17.93 24.86 -16.52
C GLN A 150 16.81 24.82 -15.48
N SER A 151 15.69 25.47 -15.80
CA SER A 151 14.42 25.23 -15.12
C SER A 151 13.93 23.77 -15.32
N PRO A 152 13.07 23.24 -14.44
CA PRO A 152 12.55 21.87 -14.57
C PRO A 152 11.85 21.60 -15.93
N GLU A 153 11.11 22.59 -16.44
CA GLU A 153 10.43 22.51 -17.73
C GLU A 153 11.41 22.51 -18.91
N ALA A 154 12.42 23.38 -18.87
CA ALA A 154 13.47 23.44 -19.90
C ALA A 154 14.30 22.15 -19.91
N ARG A 155 14.55 21.57 -18.74
CA ARG A 155 15.23 20.28 -18.63
C ARG A 155 14.39 19.15 -19.22
N ALA A 156 13.08 19.12 -18.98
CA ALA A 156 12.19 18.13 -19.58
C ALA A 156 12.17 18.24 -21.12
N SER A 157 12.09 19.45 -21.67
CA SER A 157 12.13 19.64 -23.13
C SER A 157 13.47 19.26 -23.73
N PHE A 158 14.58 19.52 -23.03
CA PHE A 158 15.91 19.07 -23.42
C PHE A 158 16.02 17.53 -23.48
N MET A 159 15.46 16.83 -22.49
CA MET A 159 15.49 15.36 -22.45
C MET A 159 14.64 14.74 -23.58
N GLU A 160 13.48 15.32 -23.89
CA GLU A 160 12.66 14.90 -25.04
C GLU A 160 13.38 15.18 -26.37
N GLN A 161 14.07 16.32 -26.50
CA GLN A 161 14.91 16.60 -27.66
C GLN A 161 16.06 15.57 -27.78
N ALA A 162 16.73 15.25 -26.68
CA ALA A 162 17.80 14.26 -26.66
C ALA A 162 17.29 12.86 -27.04
N HIS A 163 16.07 12.51 -26.65
CA HIS A 163 15.38 11.29 -27.08
C HIS A 163 15.06 11.33 -28.58
N ALA A 164 14.46 12.42 -29.08
CA ALA A 164 14.11 12.57 -30.50
C ALA A 164 15.33 12.53 -31.43
N LYS A 165 16.50 12.98 -30.94
CA LYS A 165 17.79 12.92 -31.65
C LYS A 165 18.53 11.60 -31.44
N GLY A 166 17.94 10.61 -30.76
CA GLY A 166 18.51 9.27 -30.56
C GLY A 166 19.65 9.19 -29.53
N MET A 167 19.88 10.25 -28.75
CA MET A 167 20.88 10.25 -27.68
C MET A 167 20.38 9.53 -26.43
N LEU A 168 19.09 9.67 -26.10
CA LEU A 168 18.44 8.95 -25.00
C LEU A 168 17.50 7.89 -25.55
N GLN A 169 17.35 6.79 -24.81
CA GLN A 169 16.34 5.76 -25.09
C GLN A 169 15.24 5.86 -24.04
N ARG A 170 14.00 6.04 -24.48
CA ARG A 170 12.82 6.02 -23.59
C ARG A 170 12.41 4.58 -23.31
N LEU A 171 12.14 4.31 -22.04
CA LEU A 171 11.47 3.11 -21.56
C LEU A 171 10.00 3.49 -21.39
N GLU A 172 9.16 2.86 -22.20
CA GLU A 172 7.73 3.15 -22.21
C GLU A 172 7.12 2.90 -20.82
N GLY A 173 6.31 3.87 -20.40
CA GLY A 173 5.50 3.74 -19.19
C GLY A 173 4.24 2.94 -19.46
N GLU A 174 3.41 2.81 -18.43
CA GLU A 174 2.04 2.32 -18.59
C GLU A 174 1.08 3.49 -18.42
N PRO A 175 0.02 3.60 -19.24
CA PRO A 175 -0.98 4.63 -19.04
C PRO A 175 -1.80 4.36 -17.75
N ALA A 176 -2.37 5.43 -17.20
CA ALA A 176 -3.34 5.32 -16.11
C ALA A 176 -4.51 4.41 -16.54
N SER A 177 -4.90 3.50 -15.65
CA SER A 177 -5.88 2.46 -15.98
C SER A 177 -6.62 1.96 -14.75
N GLY A 178 -7.82 1.42 -14.96
CA GLY A 178 -8.67 0.87 -13.91
C GLY A 178 -9.61 1.90 -13.27
N PRO A 179 -10.47 1.44 -12.34
CA PRO A 179 -11.45 2.29 -11.69
C PRO A 179 -10.77 3.40 -10.88
N LEU A 180 -11.38 4.59 -10.87
CA LEU A 180 -10.90 5.79 -10.16
C LEU A 180 -9.54 6.35 -10.62
N GLY A 181 -9.07 5.90 -11.80
CA GLY A 181 -7.87 6.40 -12.45
C GLY A 181 -6.61 6.11 -11.62
N SER A 182 -6.28 4.84 -11.43
CA SER A 182 -4.97 4.47 -10.85
C SER A 182 -3.87 5.05 -11.74
N PRO A 183 -2.87 5.73 -11.17
CA PRO A 183 -1.76 6.24 -11.96
C PRO A 183 -1.05 5.08 -12.64
N GLY A 184 -0.69 5.31 -13.91
CA GLY A 184 0.10 4.39 -14.69
C GLY A 184 1.58 4.51 -14.36
N ARG A 185 2.37 3.49 -14.72
CA ARG A 185 3.81 3.53 -14.46
C ARG A 185 4.45 4.68 -15.24
N PRO A 186 5.30 5.50 -14.60
CA PRO A 186 5.99 6.58 -15.29
C PRO A 186 6.93 6.02 -16.37
N ALA A 187 7.06 6.75 -17.46
CA ALA A 187 8.12 6.50 -18.44
C ALA A 187 9.46 6.99 -17.87
N PHE A 188 10.53 6.27 -18.20
CA PHE A 188 11.88 6.63 -17.78
C PHE A 188 12.82 6.73 -18.98
N PHE A 189 13.93 7.43 -18.83
CA PHE A 189 15.03 7.33 -19.79
C PHE A 189 16.04 6.30 -19.28
N ARG A 190 16.54 5.46 -20.19
CA ARG A 190 17.57 4.48 -19.87
C ARG A 190 18.88 5.18 -19.53
N ASN A 191 19.43 4.90 -18.34
CA ASN A 191 20.75 5.38 -17.96
C ASN A 191 21.83 4.43 -18.52
N ASP A 192 22.25 4.69 -19.75
CA ASP A 192 23.32 3.95 -20.43
C ASP A 192 24.71 4.43 -19.97
N VAL A 193 25.67 3.51 -19.87
CA VAL A 193 27.06 3.83 -19.47
C VAL A 193 27.82 4.53 -20.60
N ALA A 194 27.34 4.47 -21.84
CA ALA A 194 27.88 5.25 -22.96
C ALA A 194 27.51 6.74 -22.91
N LEU A 195 26.60 7.17 -22.03
CA LEU A 195 26.20 8.57 -21.90
C LEU A 195 27.25 9.39 -21.12
N PRO A 196 27.44 10.69 -21.47
CA PRO A 196 28.17 11.65 -20.64
C PRO A 196 27.69 11.67 -19.19
N ASP A 197 28.61 11.83 -18.24
CA ASP A 197 28.31 11.73 -16.80
C ASP A 197 27.26 12.78 -16.37
N SER A 198 27.33 14.01 -16.89
CA SER A 198 26.32 15.05 -16.64
C SER A 198 24.91 14.64 -17.12
N LEU A 199 24.81 13.96 -18.26
CA LEU A 199 23.54 13.44 -18.77
C LEU A 199 23.03 12.27 -17.94
N ARG A 200 23.91 11.38 -17.50
CA ARG A 200 23.55 10.27 -16.59
C ARG A 200 22.99 10.80 -15.27
N GLN A 201 23.56 11.89 -14.76
CA GLN A 201 23.03 12.57 -13.59
C GLN A 201 21.63 13.17 -13.87
N ALA A 202 21.44 13.89 -14.97
CA ALA A 202 20.14 14.44 -15.35
C ALA A 202 19.06 13.36 -15.56
N VAL A 203 19.41 12.23 -16.18
CA VAL A 203 18.52 11.05 -16.30
C VAL A 203 18.12 10.53 -14.92
N SER A 204 19.09 10.42 -14.00
CA SER A 204 18.83 9.94 -12.64
C SER A 204 17.92 10.89 -11.85
N GLU A 205 18.15 12.20 -11.96
CA GLU A 205 17.30 13.24 -11.33
C GLU A 205 15.88 13.25 -11.89
N HIS A 206 15.74 13.08 -13.22
CA HIS A 206 14.44 12.94 -13.87
C HIS A 206 13.71 11.68 -13.37
N ALA A 207 14.40 10.54 -13.28
CA ALA A 207 13.82 9.29 -12.78
C ALA A 207 13.39 9.39 -11.30
N VAL A 208 14.13 10.12 -10.47
CA VAL A 208 13.73 10.40 -9.09
C VAL A 208 12.47 11.26 -9.05
N THR A 209 12.43 12.33 -9.86
CA THR A 209 11.27 13.23 -9.92
C THR A 209 10.02 12.50 -10.38
N ALA A 210 10.10 11.76 -11.49
CA ALA A 210 9.00 10.98 -12.04
C ALA A 210 8.50 9.91 -11.04
N GLY A 211 9.42 9.24 -10.35
CA GLY A 211 9.08 8.27 -9.30
C GLY A 211 8.33 8.91 -8.13
N ARG A 212 8.79 10.07 -7.65
CA ARG A 212 8.11 10.82 -6.57
C ARG A 212 6.72 11.28 -6.96
N THR A 213 6.58 11.84 -8.16
CA THR A 213 5.28 12.28 -8.68
C THR A 213 4.32 11.10 -8.77
N TYR A 214 4.76 9.95 -9.30
CA TYR A 214 3.95 8.73 -9.34
C TYR A 214 3.48 8.28 -7.95
N LEU A 215 4.36 8.30 -6.94
CA LEU A 215 3.97 7.92 -5.58
C LEU A 215 2.99 8.92 -4.94
N ALA A 216 3.13 10.22 -5.22
CA ALA A 216 2.18 11.23 -4.78
C ALA A 216 0.80 11.04 -5.44
N ASP A 217 0.78 10.80 -6.76
CA ASP A 217 -0.45 10.52 -7.50
C ASP A 217 -1.11 9.22 -7.03
N HIS A 218 -0.30 8.22 -6.64
CA HIS A 218 -0.81 6.97 -6.08
C HIS A 218 -1.43 7.18 -4.70
N ALA A 219 -0.81 7.98 -3.83
CA ALA A 219 -1.40 8.33 -2.53
C ALA A 219 -2.75 9.05 -2.72
N ALA A 220 -2.84 9.98 -3.68
CA ALA A 220 -4.09 10.64 -4.03
C ALA A 220 -5.14 9.66 -4.58
N TYR A 221 -4.72 8.67 -5.39
CA TYR A 221 -5.58 7.58 -5.84
C TYR A 221 -6.12 6.75 -4.68
N LEU A 222 -5.29 6.35 -3.72
CA LEU A 222 -5.76 5.59 -2.55
C LEU A 222 -6.76 6.40 -1.72
N GLY A 223 -6.58 7.73 -1.60
CA GLY A 223 -7.55 8.62 -0.98
C GLY A 223 -8.91 8.62 -1.69
N ARG A 224 -8.93 8.79 -3.02
CA ARG A 224 -10.16 8.68 -3.83
C ARG A 224 -10.80 7.30 -3.71
N TYR A 225 -9.98 6.26 -3.65
CA TYR A 225 -10.44 4.88 -3.50
C TYR A 225 -11.19 4.68 -2.19
N VAL A 226 -10.64 5.13 -1.05
CA VAL A 226 -11.33 5.03 0.23
C VAL A 226 -12.61 5.84 0.28
N GLN A 227 -12.62 7.04 -0.31
CA GLN A 227 -13.85 7.82 -0.43
C GLN A 227 -14.94 7.06 -1.23
N ALA A 228 -14.56 6.41 -2.33
CA ALA A 228 -15.49 5.59 -3.11
C ALA A 228 -15.99 4.36 -2.35
N VAL A 229 -15.12 3.73 -1.53
CA VAL A 229 -15.49 2.65 -0.63
C VAL A 229 -16.53 3.12 0.38
N GLU A 230 -16.30 4.23 1.08
CA GLU A 230 -17.21 4.78 2.08
C GLU A 230 -18.57 5.15 1.48
N GLN A 231 -18.59 5.64 0.25
CA GLN A 231 -19.80 6.03 -0.48
C GLN A 231 -20.53 4.86 -1.14
N ALA A 232 -19.95 3.66 -1.19
CA ALA A 232 -20.57 2.50 -1.85
C ALA A 232 -21.90 2.13 -1.16
N PRO A 233 -23.05 2.13 -1.86
CA PRO A 233 -24.36 1.90 -1.26
C PRO A 233 -24.63 0.42 -0.95
N GLY A 234 -23.87 -0.49 -1.55
CA GLY A 234 -24.06 -1.93 -1.42
C GLY A 234 -22.84 -2.72 -1.88
N LEU A 235 -22.86 -4.01 -1.59
CA LEU A 235 -21.75 -4.92 -1.90
C LEU A 235 -21.47 -5.02 -3.40
N PRO A 236 -22.46 -5.04 -4.31
CA PRO A 236 -22.21 -5.02 -5.75
C PRO A 236 -21.39 -3.81 -6.22
N GLU A 237 -21.72 -2.61 -5.75
CA GLU A 237 -20.97 -1.39 -6.08
C GLU A 237 -19.55 -1.44 -5.52
N LEU A 238 -19.40 -1.98 -4.30
CA LEU A 238 -18.08 -2.18 -3.72
C LEU A 238 -17.24 -3.17 -4.55
N ARG A 239 -17.83 -4.24 -5.10
CA ARG A 239 -17.13 -5.21 -5.98
C ARG A 239 -16.69 -4.58 -7.30
N LYS A 240 -17.49 -3.67 -7.89
CA LYS A 240 -17.16 -2.97 -9.15
C LYS A 240 -15.89 -2.11 -9.03
N LEU A 241 -15.53 -1.67 -7.83
CA LEU A 241 -14.27 -0.95 -7.60
C LEU A 241 -13.03 -1.82 -7.84
N GLY A 242 -13.14 -3.16 -7.82
CA GLY A 242 -12.02 -4.09 -8.00
C GLY A 242 -10.93 -3.95 -6.92
N PRO A 243 -9.89 -4.79 -6.89
CA PRO A 243 -8.84 -4.64 -5.88
C PRO A 243 -8.04 -3.34 -6.10
N PRO A 244 -7.66 -2.61 -5.02
CA PRO A 244 -6.77 -1.46 -5.15
C PRO A 244 -5.40 -1.90 -5.70
N ARG A 245 -4.84 -1.10 -6.59
CA ARG A 245 -3.54 -1.42 -7.23
C ARG A 245 -2.37 -0.97 -6.36
N ASP A 246 -1.35 -1.82 -6.25
CA ASP A 246 -0.08 -1.46 -5.60
C ASP A 246 0.77 -0.57 -6.51
N ALA A 247 1.41 0.45 -5.95
CA ALA A 247 2.43 1.27 -6.64
C ALA A 247 3.84 0.67 -6.49
N ARG A 248 4.07 -0.47 -7.14
CA ARG A 248 5.41 -1.10 -7.14
C ARG A 248 6.28 -0.48 -8.21
N LEU A 249 7.27 0.30 -7.78
CA LEU A 249 8.38 0.76 -8.61
C LEU A 249 9.59 -0.14 -8.33
N SER A 250 10.10 -0.83 -9.35
CA SER A 250 11.26 -1.72 -9.23
C SER A 250 12.46 -1.13 -9.95
N ASP A 251 13.66 -1.36 -9.40
CA ASP A 251 14.93 -0.86 -9.96
C ASP A 251 15.16 -1.31 -11.42
N SER A 252 14.53 -2.43 -11.83
CA SER A 252 14.57 -2.91 -13.22
C SER A 252 13.94 -1.95 -14.23
N MET A 253 13.02 -1.08 -13.79
CA MET A 253 12.35 -0.10 -14.65
C MET A 253 13.29 1.03 -15.10
N LEU A 254 14.43 1.23 -14.42
CA LEU A 254 15.42 2.25 -14.76
C LEU A 254 16.30 1.86 -15.97
N GLY A 255 16.20 0.61 -16.44
CA GLY A 255 16.98 0.09 -17.56
C GLY A 255 18.50 0.14 -17.37
N LEU A 256 18.97 0.16 -16.11
CA LEU A 256 20.40 0.21 -15.79
C LEU A 256 21.12 -1.00 -16.41
N SER A 257 22.19 -0.74 -17.15
CA SER A 257 22.99 -1.79 -17.79
C SER A 257 23.63 -2.71 -16.74
N ARG A 258 23.68 -4.01 -17.03
CA ARG A 258 24.39 -4.99 -16.18
C ARG A 258 25.90 -4.76 -16.15
N GLU A 259 26.44 -4.15 -17.21
CA GLU A 259 27.86 -3.86 -17.36
C GLU A 259 28.28 -2.57 -16.64
N ASP A 260 27.32 -1.78 -16.15
CA ASP A 260 27.60 -0.54 -15.44
C ASP A 260 28.12 -0.82 -14.02
N PRO A 261 29.37 -0.46 -13.69
CA PRO A 261 29.90 -0.66 -12.34
C PRO A 261 29.15 0.19 -11.29
N ARG A 262 28.48 1.27 -11.70
CA ARG A 262 27.69 2.14 -10.81
C ARG A 262 26.24 1.68 -10.64
N ARG A 263 25.82 0.57 -11.28
CA ARG A 263 24.43 0.09 -11.29
C ARG A 263 23.81 0.01 -9.90
N GLU A 264 24.48 -0.66 -8.97
CA GLU A 264 23.95 -0.88 -7.62
C GLU A 264 23.88 0.42 -6.81
N ALA A 265 24.89 1.30 -6.96
CA ALA A 265 24.92 2.60 -6.32
C ALA A 265 23.78 3.51 -6.82
N LEU A 266 23.56 3.56 -8.14
CA LEU A 266 22.49 4.34 -8.77
C LEU A 266 21.10 3.81 -8.37
N ALA A 267 20.91 2.49 -8.40
CA ALA A 267 19.66 1.86 -7.97
C ALA A 267 19.35 2.16 -6.49
N LYS A 268 20.37 2.06 -5.62
CA LYS A 268 20.23 2.39 -4.19
C LYS A 268 19.91 3.87 -3.98
N GLN A 269 20.60 4.77 -4.68
CA GLN A 269 20.35 6.20 -4.61
C GLN A 269 18.92 6.54 -5.03
N TRP A 270 18.44 5.94 -6.12
CA TRP A 270 17.08 6.12 -6.59
C TRP A 270 16.05 5.61 -5.58
N ARG A 271 16.21 4.41 -5.02
CA ARG A 271 15.31 3.88 -3.97
C ARG A 271 15.24 4.79 -2.76
N MET A 272 16.39 5.28 -2.28
CA MET A 272 16.46 6.21 -1.15
C MET A 272 15.79 7.56 -1.47
N ALA A 273 15.96 8.05 -2.70
CA ALA A 273 15.44 9.35 -3.10
C ALA A 273 13.94 9.32 -3.39
N VAL A 274 13.43 8.27 -4.03
CA VAL A 274 12.00 8.10 -4.33
C VAL A 274 11.20 7.72 -3.08
N GLY A 275 11.77 6.86 -2.24
CA GLY A 275 11.09 6.33 -1.05
C GLY A 275 10.20 5.13 -1.36
N THR A 276 9.30 4.82 -0.42
CA THR A 276 8.40 3.67 -0.50
C THR A 276 6.98 4.14 -0.79
N ALA A 277 6.26 3.39 -1.63
CA ALA A 277 4.84 3.62 -1.85
C ALA A 277 4.03 3.45 -0.56
N GLY A 278 2.92 4.19 -0.46
CA GLY A 278 1.94 3.99 0.58
C GLY A 278 1.39 2.56 0.54
N SER A 279 1.25 1.92 1.70
CA SER A 279 0.69 0.58 1.79
C SER A 279 -0.77 0.59 1.35
N THR A 280 -1.19 -0.38 0.54
CA THR A 280 -2.61 -0.62 0.24
C THR A 280 -3.36 -1.22 1.45
N GLY A 281 -2.65 -1.60 2.51
CA GLY A 281 -3.22 -2.27 3.69
C GLY A 281 -4.33 -1.47 4.39
N TRP A 282 -4.18 -0.15 4.54
CA TRP A 282 -5.23 0.68 5.16
C TRP A 282 -6.46 0.83 4.25
N VAL A 283 -6.28 0.77 2.92
CA VAL A 283 -7.41 0.73 1.97
C VAL A 283 -8.16 -0.59 2.11
N TYR A 284 -7.45 -1.72 2.23
CA TYR A 284 -8.07 -3.01 2.54
C TYR A 284 -8.80 -3.01 3.89
N GLN A 285 -8.30 -2.29 4.89
CA GLN A 285 -9.03 -2.10 6.16
C GLN A 285 -10.33 -1.32 5.93
N ALA A 286 -10.32 -0.26 5.14
CA ALA A 286 -11.53 0.49 4.79
C ALA A 286 -12.54 -0.38 4.03
N ILE A 287 -12.08 -1.15 3.02
CA ILE A 287 -12.91 -2.10 2.26
C ILE A 287 -13.56 -3.13 3.19
N ASN A 288 -12.75 -3.80 4.02
CA ASN A 288 -13.25 -4.82 4.95
C ASN A 288 -14.23 -4.23 5.95
N ALA A 289 -14.00 -3.00 6.40
CA ALA A 289 -14.88 -2.35 7.33
C ALA A 289 -16.22 -1.96 6.67
N ARG A 290 -16.19 -1.40 5.46
CA ARG A 290 -17.39 -1.09 4.70
C ARG A 290 -18.19 -2.35 4.35
N GLN A 291 -17.52 -3.41 3.92
CA GLN A 291 -18.15 -4.69 3.66
C GLN A 291 -18.94 -5.18 4.87
N ARG A 292 -18.37 -5.08 6.07
CA ARG A 292 -19.05 -5.46 7.33
C ARG A 292 -20.26 -4.59 7.62
N GLU A 293 -20.13 -3.26 7.47
CA GLU A 293 -21.26 -2.34 7.66
C GLU A 293 -22.42 -2.67 6.73
N LEU A 294 -22.14 -2.93 5.45
CA LEU A 294 -23.14 -3.31 4.45
C LEU A 294 -23.79 -4.67 4.74
N LEU A 295 -23.11 -5.54 5.48
CA LEU A 295 -23.64 -6.80 6.01
C LEU A 295 -24.36 -6.62 7.37
N GLY A 296 -24.45 -5.39 7.90
CA GLY A 296 -25.04 -5.09 9.19
C GLY A 296 -24.14 -5.42 10.40
N GLU A 297 -22.89 -5.81 10.17
CA GLU A 297 -21.91 -6.11 11.21
C GLU A 297 -21.10 -4.87 11.60
N ARG A 298 -20.84 -4.69 12.90
CA ARG A 298 -19.81 -3.72 13.34
C ARG A 298 -18.41 -4.19 12.94
N PRO A 299 -17.56 -3.32 12.36
CA PRO A 299 -16.20 -3.70 12.04
C PRO A 299 -15.31 -3.81 13.29
N GLY A 300 -14.41 -4.80 13.30
CA GLY A 300 -13.31 -4.85 14.29
C GLY A 300 -12.42 -3.61 14.21
N GLY A 301 -11.87 -3.18 15.35
CA GLY A 301 -11.16 -1.91 15.53
C GLY A 301 -12.09 -0.72 15.83
N THR A 302 -13.41 -0.91 15.88
CA THR A 302 -14.34 0.17 16.26
C THR A 302 -14.41 0.34 17.76
N PHE A 303 -14.40 1.59 18.21
CA PHE A 303 -14.77 1.96 19.57
C PHE A 303 -16.20 2.50 19.57
N SER A 304 -16.90 2.35 20.69
CA SER A 304 -18.19 2.99 20.93
C SER A 304 -18.30 3.43 22.36
N LEU A 305 -18.97 4.55 22.57
CA LEU A 305 -19.42 5.02 23.86
C LEU A 305 -20.84 4.52 24.09
N ASN A 306 -21.11 4.00 25.29
CA ASN A 306 -22.44 3.53 25.66
C ASN A 306 -22.92 4.17 26.97
N GLY A 307 -24.21 4.48 27.00
CA GLY A 307 -24.93 4.95 28.16
C GLY A 307 -26.14 4.07 28.40
N LYS A 308 -26.25 3.45 29.58
CA LYS A 308 -27.39 2.62 29.97
C LYS A 308 -28.06 3.24 31.20
N ALA A 309 -29.37 3.38 31.16
CA ALA A 309 -30.18 3.77 32.31
C ALA A 309 -31.20 2.67 32.59
N GLU A 310 -31.25 2.16 33.81
CA GLU A 310 -32.17 1.10 34.24
C GLU A 310 -32.93 1.54 35.50
N LEU A 311 -34.21 1.20 35.54
CA LEU A 311 -35.12 1.41 36.65
C LEU A 311 -35.71 0.06 37.03
N GLN A 312 -35.59 -0.31 38.29
CA GLN A 312 -36.16 -1.52 38.87
C GLN A 312 -37.12 -1.13 40.00
N HIS A 313 -38.36 -1.61 39.93
CA HIS A 313 -39.37 -1.50 40.97
C HIS A 313 -39.87 -2.90 41.31
N ASP A 314 -39.69 -3.33 42.56
CA ASP A 314 -39.90 -4.71 43.01
C ASP A 314 -39.17 -5.74 42.11
N HIS A 315 -39.94 -6.50 41.32
CA HIS A 315 -39.43 -7.49 40.37
C HIS A 315 -39.38 -6.97 38.93
N LEU A 316 -39.99 -5.82 38.63
CA LEU A 316 -40.04 -5.27 37.28
C LEU A 316 -38.78 -4.44 37.00
N GLN A 317 -38.17 -4.66 35.84
CA GLN A 317 -37.02 -3.88 35.36
C GLN A 317 -37.34 -3.26 34.00
N LEU A 318 -37.02 -1.98 33.84
CA LEU A 318 -37.11 -1.22 32.60
C LEU A 318 -35.76 -0.55 32.34
N GLY A 319 -35.25 -0.63 31.11
CA GLY A 319 -33.95 -0.05 30.79
C GLY A 319 -33.87 0.49 29.38
N GLY A 320 -33.10 1.57 29.20
CA GLY A 320 -32.71 2.12 27.92
C GLY A 320 -31.19 2.12 27.77
N GLU A 321 -30.69 1.77 26.59
CA GLU A 321 -29.28 1.85 26.22
C GLU A 321 -29.13 2.69 24.96
N ALA A 322 -28.24 3.68 24.99
CA ALA A 322 -27.80 4.44 23.84
C ALA A 322 -26.33 4.12 23.57
N ARG A 323 -26.00 3.84 22.31
CA ARG A 323 -24.64 3.54 21.85
C ARG A 323 -24.28 4.46 20.70
N LEU A 324 -23.16 5.16 20.82
CA LEU A 324 -22.55 5.96 19.75
C LEU A 324 -21.23 5.33 19.38
N ASP A 325 -21.06 4.91 18.13
CA ASP A 325 -19.78 4.39 17.65
C ASP A 325 -18.87 5.46 17.05
N SER A 326 -17.60 5.11 16.88
CA SER A 326 -16.55 5.96 16.30
C SER A 326 -16.81 6.39 14.86
N ARG A 327 -17.82 5.81 14.22
CA ARG A 327 -18.24 6.10 12.84
C ARG A 327 -19.54 6.91 12.80
N GLY A 328 -20.02 7.36 13.95
CA GLY A 328 -21.20 8.22 14.07
C GLY A 328 -22.53 7.47 14.05
N ARG A 329 -22.54 6.14 14.11
CA ARG A 329 -23.77 5.37 14.21
C ARG A 329 -24.31 5.44 15.63
N VAL A 330 -25.60 5.77 15.73
CA VAL A 330 -26.35 5.80 16.98
C VAL A 330 -27.30 4.60 17.00
N ASP A 331 -27.15 3.72 17.97
CA ASP A 331 -28.10 2.65 18.25
C ASP A 331 -28.81 2.92 19.58
N LEU A 332 -30.13 2.82 19.59
CA LEU A 332 -30.98 2.96 20.77
C LEU A 332 -31.70 1.64 21.01
N LYS A 333 -31.56 1.09 22.22
CA LYS A 333 -32.24 -0.12 22.66
C LYS A 333 -33.08 0.17 23.88
N SER A 334 -34.27 -0.40 23.93
CA SER A 334 -35.08 -0.49 25.15
C SER A 334 -35.23 -1.95 25.55
N SER A 335 -35.31 -2.18 26.86
CA SER A 335 -35.43 -3.50 27.47
C SER A 335 -36.43 -3.45 28.61
N GLY A 336 -37.19 -4.53 28.79
CA GLY A 336 -38.12 -4.72 29.89
C GLY A 336 -38.06 -6.15 30.38
N GLY A 337 -38.04 -6.37 31.69
CA GLY A 337 -37.77 -7.69 32.26
C GLY A 337 -38.19 -7.88 33.70
N VAL A 338 -37.87 -9.07 34.20
CA VAL A 338 -38.11 -9.48 35.58
C VAL A 338 -36.79 -9.85 36.24
N ALA A 339 -36.53 -9.31 37.41
CA ALA A 339 -35.35 -9.61 38.22
C ALA A 339 -35.75 -10.31 39.53
N LEU A 340 -35.22 -11.52 39.72
CA LEU A 340 -35.42 -12.32 40.92
C LEU A 340 -34.11 -12.41 41.70
N LYS A 341 -34.14 -12.16 43.02
CA LYS A 341 -32.98 -12.25 43.90
C LYS A 341 -33.22 -13.26 45.02
N GLY A 342 -32.31 -14.22 45.15
CA GLY A 342 -32.27 -15.19 46.24
C GLY A 342 -30.86 -15.25 46.85
N GLY A 343 -30.64 -14.52 47.95
CA GLY A 343 -29.32 -14.43 48.59
C GLY A 343 -28.27 -13.73 47.71
N PRO A 344 -27.01 -14.19 47.67
CA PRO A 344 -25.95 -13.58 46.86
C PRO A 344 -26.12 -13.84 45.35
N VAL A 345 -27.15 -14.58 44.93
CA VAL A 345 -27.42 -14.91 43.53
C VAL A 345 -28.70 -14.22 43.06
N GLY A 346 -28.62 -13.54 41.92
CA GLY A 346 -29.73 -12.97 41.19
C GLY A 346 -29.85 -13.58 39.80
N LEU A 347 -31.09 -13.79 39.36
CA LEU A 347 -31.43 -14.14 38.00
C LEU A 347 -32.22 -12.98 37.40
N GLU A 348 -31.74 -12.46 36.28
CA GLU A 348 -32.38 -11.40 35.53
C GLU A 348 -32.81 -11.97 34.18
N VAL A 349 -34.10 -11.84 33.85
CA VAL A 349 -34.66 -12.24 32.57
C VAL A 349 -35.22 -11.00 31.91
N THR A 350 -34.55 -10.52 30.87
CA THR A 350 -34.95 -9.34 30.12
C THR A 350 -35.42 -9.70 28.73
N ARG A 351 -36.34 -8.89 28.21
CA ARG A 351 -36.78 -8.93 26.83
C ARG A 351 -36.43 -7.62 26.16
N ASP A 352 -35.72 -7.70 25.04
CA ASP A 352 -35.36 -6.52 24.26
C ASP A 352 -36.53 -6.06 23.35
N SER A 353 -36.35 -4.90 22.70
CA SER A 353 -37.32 -4.35 21.75
C SER A 353 -37.57 -5.22 20.50
N LYS A 354 -36.72 -6.22 20.25
CA LYS A 354 -36.88 -7.22 19.17
C LYS A 354 -37.55 -8.50 19.66
N GLY A 355 -37.93 -8.55 20.93
CA GLY A 355 -38.60 -9.67 21.56
C GLY A 355 -37.68 -10.83 21.93
N GLN A 356 -36.35 -10.68 21.83
CA GLN A 356 -35.37 -11.68 22.24
C GLN A 356 -35.29 -11.73 23.77
N LEU A 357 -35.31 -12.95 24.30
CA LEU A 357 -35.13 -13.22 25.73
C LEU A 357 -33.64 -13.34 26.03
N GLN A 358 -33.17 -12.53 26.96
CA GLN A 358 -31.83 -12.61 27.52
C GLN A 358 -31.94 -13.02 28.99
N SER A 359 -31.07 -13.94 29.41
CA SER A 359 -30.96 -14.35 30.81
C SER A 359 -29.56 -14.04 31.32
N GLU A 360 -29.49 -13.31 32.43
CA GLU A 360 -28.24 -12.94 33.09
C GLU A 360 -28.24 -13.50 34.52
N VAL A 361 -27.19 -14.26 34.83
CA VAL A 361 -26.94 -14.74 36.19
C VAL A 361 -25.95 -13.81 36.84
N LYS A 362 -26.33 -13.20 37.96
CA LYS A 362 -25.50 -12.26 38.72
C LYS A 362 -25.17 -12.82 40.09
N VAL A 363 -23.90 -12.83 40.45
CA VAL A 363 -23.41 -13.14 41.79
C VAL A 363 -22.92 -11.84 42.41
N ASP A 364 -23.47 -11.47 43.56
CA ASP A 364 -23.13 -10.26 44.31
C ASP A 364 -22.45 -10.65 45.64
N LEU A 365 -21.17 -10.31 45.76
CA LEU A 365 -20.32 -10.58 46.93
C LEU A 365 -20.07 -9.30 47.75
N GLY A 366 -20.92 -8.28 47.60
CA GLY A 366 -20.89 -7.02 48.36
C GLY A 366 -20.06 -5.93 47.70
N LEU A 367 -18.74 -6.14 47.56
CA LEU A 367 -17.83 -5.19 46.88
C LEU A 367 -17.52 -5.59 45.43
N PHE A 368 -17.76 -6.85 45.10
CA PHE A 368 -17.55 -7.41 43.78
C PHE A 368 -18.83 -8.05 43.28
N SER A 369 -19.14 -7.83 42.00
CA SER A 369 -20.20 -8.58 41.34
C SER A 369 -19.68 -9.15 40.03
N VAL A 370 -19.99 -10.41 39.81
CA VAL A 370 -19.74 -11.10 38.55
C VAL A 370 -21.10 -11.40 37.93
N SER A 371 -21.28 -11.06 36.67
CA SER A 371 -22.45 -11.50 35.92
C SER A 371 -22.09 -12.16 34.60
N HIS A 372 -22.91 -13.14 34.22
CA HIS A 372 -22.76 -13.91 33.00
C HIS A 372 -24.11 -13.98 32.29
N SER A 373 -24.15 -13.46 31.07
CA SER A 373 -25.32 -13.49 30.18
C SER A 373 -25.31 -14.73 29.28
N SER A 374 -26.50 -15.21 28.89
CA SER A 374 -26.68 -16.23 27.85
C SER A 374 -26.00 -15.88 26.52
N ASP A 375 -25.85 -14.58 26.25
CA ASP A 375 -25.24 -14.08 25.02
C ASP A 375 -23.70 -14.15 25.06
N GLY A 376 -23.14 -14.63 26.18
CA GLY A 376 -21.70 -14.82 26.38
C GLY A 376 -20.98 -13.59 26.94
N ASP A 377 -21.72 -12.58 27.40
CA ASP A 377 -21.15 -11.45 28.13
C ASP A 377 -20.74 -11.88 29.54
N LEU A 378 -19.45 -11.75 29.85
CA LEU A 378 -18.93 -11.79 31.21
C LEU A 378 -18.68 -10.36 31.68
N LYS A 379 -19.30 -9.97 32.79
CA LYS A 379 -19.11 -8.65 33.39
C LYS A 379 -18.58 -8.78 34.81
N LEU A 380 -17.51 -8.04 35.09
CA LEU A 380 -16.96 -7.87 36.43
C LEU A 380 -17.19 -6.43 36.86
N SER A 381 -17.84 -6.24 38.01
CA SER A 381 -18.07 -4.93 38.62
C SER A 381 -17.38 -4.86 39.98
N VAL A 382 -16.69 -3.75 40.25
CA VAL A 382 -16.05 -3.44 41.52
C VAL A 382 -16.66 -2.16 42.07
N GLY A 383 -17.27 -2.24 43.26
CA GLY A 383 -17.91 -1.11 43.93
C GLY A 383 -16.96 -0.35 44.85
N VAL A 384 -17.12 0.97 44.91
CA VAL A 384 -16.60 1.81 46.00
C VAL A 384 -17.82 2.25 46.82
N GLY A 385 -18.16 1.49 47.86
CA GLY A 385 -19.39 1.65 48.63
C GLY A 385 -20.62 1.01 47.94
N LYS A 386 -21.85 1.38 48.37
CA LYS A 386 -23.11 0.76 47.92
C LYS A 386 -23.70 1.36 46.63
N HIS A 387 -23.12 2.43 46.10
CA HIS A 387 -23.79 3.34 45.15
C HIS A 387 -22.99 3.70 43.90
N ALA A 388 -21.71 3.38 43.82
CA ALA A 388 -20.91 3.68 42.64
C ALA A 388 -19.78 2.68 42.47
N GLY A 389 -19.31 2.51 41.24
CA GLY A 389 -18.19 1.62 40.96
C GLY A 389 -17.74 1.65 39.51
N SER A 390 -16.79 0.78 39.20
CA SER A 390 -16.32 0.53 37.84
C SER A 390 -16.70 -0.88 37.40
N TYR A 391 -16.77 -1.08 36.09
CA TYR A 391 -16.99 -2.39 35.53
C TYR A 391 -16.11 -2.65 34.31
N SER A 392 -15.87 -3.93 34.05
CA SER A 392 -15.26 -4.45 32.83
C SER A 392 -16.18 -5.50 32.23
N LYS A 393 -16.30 -5.50 30.91
CA LYS A 393 -17.16 -6.38 30.12
C LYS A 393 -16.30 -7.09 29.08
N LEU A 394 -16.49 -8.41 28.93
CA LEU A 394 -15.85 -9.22 27.92
C LEU A 394 -16.89 -10.14 27.26
N ASN A 395 -17.01 -10.07 25.95
CA ASN A 395 -17.76 -11.02 25.14
C ASN A 395 -16.82 -11.76 24.19
N LEU A 396 -16.52 -13.02 24.48
CA LEU A 396 -15.62 -13.83 23.66
C LEU A 396 -16.25 -14.26 22.33
N LYS A 397 -17.58 -14.37 22.25
CA LYS A 397 -18.29 -14.79 21.03
C LYS A 397 -18.26 -13.67 19.99
N GLU A 398 -18.49 -12.44 20.43
CA GLU A 398 -18.53 -11.26 19.56
C GLU A 398 -17.17 -10.54 19.48
N ALA A 399 -16.19 -10.99 20.27
CA ALA A 399 -14.87 -10.37 20.45
C ALA A 399 -14.97 -8.91 20.92
N GLU A 400 -15.91 -8.61 21.82
CA GLU A 400 -16.12 -7.28 22.36
C GLU A 400 -15.49 -7.17 23.76
N PHE A 401 -14.78 -6.07 24.00
CA PHE A 401 -14.20 -5.75 25.29
C PHE A 401 -14.56 -4.31 25.65
N GLY A 402 -14.97 -4.09 26.90
CA GLY A 402 -15.35 -2.75 27.33
C GLY A 402 -15.21 -2.56 28.83
N GLY A 403 -15.48 -1.35 29.24
CA GLY A 403 -15.51 -1.00 30.65
C GLY A 403 -16.12 0.37 30.86
N GLY A 404 -16.35 0.71 32.11
CA GLY A 404 -16.97 1.97 32.44
C GLY A 404 -17.22 2.14 33.92
N VAL A 405 -18.08 3.10 34.22
CA VAL A 405 -18.53 3.42 35.56
C VAL A 405 -20.02 3.22 35.67
N PHE A 406 -20.47 2.92 36.88
CA PHE A 406 -21.89 2.81 37.19
C PHE A 406 -22.21 3.54 38.48
N VAL A 407 -23.44 4.04 38.57
CA VAL A 407 -24.03 4.66 39.76
C VAL A 407 -25.37 3.98 40.03
N ASP A 408 -25.53 3.50 41.25
CA ASP A 408 -26.70 2.79 41.77
C ASP A 408 -27.38 3.61 42.87
N VAL A 409 -28.59 4.08 42.63
CA VAL A 409 -29.43 4.77 43.62
C VAL A 409 -30.52 3.80 44.09
N LYS A 410 -30.61 3.56 45.40
CA LYS A 410 -31.62 2.69 46.01
C LYS A 410 -32.52 3.51 46.95
N GLY A 411 -33.83 3.43 46.75
CA GLY A 411 -34.87 3.93 47.65
C GLY A 411 -35.82 2.81 48.09
N GLU A 412 -36.84 3.10 48.88
CA GLU A 412 -37.83 2.13 49.35
C GLU A 412 -38.53 1.43 48.16
N GLY A 413 -38.11 0.19 47.84
CA GLY A 413 -38.66 -0.61 46.73
C GLY A 413 -38.16 -0.24 45.33
N ASN A 414 -37.31 0.78 45.19
CA ASN A 414 -36.85 1.31 43.90
C ASN A 414 -35.33 1.26 43.77
N LYS A 415 -34.82 0.79 42.62
CA LYS A 415 -33.41 0.91 42.24
C LYS A 415 -33.31 1.61 40.88
N ALA A 416 -32.53 2.67 40.81
CA ALA A 416 -32.11 3.29 39.55
C ALA A 416 -30.62 3.02 39.34
N GLU A 417 -30.24 2.61 38.14
CA GLU A 417 -28.86 2.34 37.76
C GLU A 417 -28.52 3.13 36.49
N LEU A 418 -27.45 3.92 36.54
CA LEU A 418 -26.88 4.63 35.40
C LEU A 418 -25.49 4.07 35.13
N ARG A 419 -25.22 3.64 33.89
CA ARG A 419 -23.91 3.19 33.43
C ARG A 419 -23.44 4.05 32.27
N LEU A 420 -22.18 4.44 32.33
CA LEU A 420 -21.47 5.10 31.23
C LEU A 420 -20.20 4.31 30.96
N GLY A 421 -19.92 4.00 29.70
CA GLY A 421 -18.76 3.20 29.37
C GLY A 421 -18.28 3.36 27.94
N TYR A 422 -17.27 2.56 27.64
CA TYR A 422 -16.74 2.36 26.31
C TYR A 422 -16.75 0.86 26.00
N GLU A 423 -16.77 0.58 24.71
CA GLU A 423 -16.69 -0.78 24.19
C GLU A 423 -15.89 -0.77 22.89
N MET A 424 -15.00 -1.74 22.74
CA MET A 424 -14.14 -1.94 21.59
C MET A 424 -14.45 -3.30 20.98
N LYS A 425 -14.65 -3.34 19.67
CA LYS A 425 -14.85 -4.58 18.94
C LYS A 425 -13.54 -5.08 18.35
N GLY A 426 -13.15 -6.29 18.71
CA GLY A 426 -12.03 -7.02 18.13
C GLY A 426 -12.41 -7.79 16.86
N LEU A 427 -11.49 -8.65 16.41
CA LEU A 427 -11.76 -9.65 15.38
C LEU A 427 -12.20 -10.95 16.06
N THR A 428 -13.32 -11.53 15.61
CA THR A 428 -13.75 -12.83 16.13
C THR A 428 -12.80 -13.94 15.67
N ALA A 429 -12.64 -14.99 16.47
CA ALA A 429 -11.78 -16.13 16.14
C ALA A 429 -12.13 -16.75 14.77
N LYS A 430 -13.42 -16.82 14.45
CA LYS A 430 -13.90 -17.29 13.14
C LYS A 430 -13.41 -16.40 11.99
N ARG A 431 -13.51 -15.07 12.13
CA ARG A 431 -13.00 -14.13 11.12
C ARG A 431 -11.48 -14.12 11.03
N ALA A 432 -10.77 -14.29 12.16
CA ALA A 432 -9.33 -14.44 12.16
C ALA A 432 -8.90 -15.71 11.40
N SER A 433 -9.63 -16.82 11.56
CA SER A 433 -9.38 -18.06 10.81
C SER A 433 -9.69 -17.92 9.32
N GLU A 434 -10.77 -17.22 8.95
CA GLU A 434 -11.15 -16.98 7.55
C GLU A 434 -10.11 -16.14 6.80
N ALA A 435 -9.45 -15.19 7.48
CA ALA A 435 -8.39 -14.37 6.87
C ALA A 435 -7.17 -15.17 6.41
N VAL A 436 -6.98 -16.39 6.91
CA VAL A 436 -5.88 -17.30 6.57
C VAL A 436 -6.39 -18.55 5.81
N ASP A 437 -7.70 -18.67 5.60
CA ASP A 437 -8.30 -19.78 4.84
C ASP A 437 -7.99 -19.59 3.35
N ARG A 438 -7.22 -20.53 2.78
CA ARG A 438 -6.89 -20.55 1.35
C ARG A 438 -8.12 -20.74 0.45
N GLN A 439 -9.25 -21.19 1.00
CA GLN A 439 -10.52 -21.33 0.31
C GLN A 439 -11.45 -20.12 0.50
N HIS A 440 -10.98 -19.04 1.13
CA HIS A 440 -11.75 -17.80 1.23
C HIS A 440 -11.81 -17.11 -0.12
N VAL A 441 -13.02 -16.93 -0.65
CA VAL A 441 -13.27 -16.09 -1.83
C VAL A 441 -13.36 -14.65 -1.34
N GLY A 442 -12.36 -13.85 -1.70
CA GLY A 442 -12.31 -12.43 -1.36
C GLY A 442 -13.45 -11.66 -2.01
N LEU A 443 -13.71 -10.44 -1.52
CA LEU A 443 -14.78 -9.58 -2.03
C LEU A 443 -14.69 -9.38 -3.56
N PHE A 444 -13.49 -9.22 -4.09
CA PHE A 444 -13.24 -8.93 -5.50
C PHE A 444 -13.05 -10.18 -6.37
N ASP A 445 -12.95 -11.36 -5.75
CA ASP A 445 -12.77 -12.61 -6.47
C ASP A 445 -14.13 -13.20 -6.84
N ALA A 446 -14.26 -13.64 -8.09
CA ALA A 446 -15.43 -14.39 -8.49
C ALA A 446 -15.40 -15.77 -7.83
N PRO A 447 -16.52 -16.25 -7.24
CA PRO A 447 -16.62 -17.60 -6.74
C PRO A 447 -16.24 -18.63 -7.82
N PRO A 448 -15.38 -19.62 -7.53
CA PRO A 448 -14.92 -20.56 -8.55
C PRO A 448 -16.06 -21.41 -9.13
N GLU A 449 -17.10 -21.69 -8.35
CA GLU A 449 -18.30 -22.39 -8.81
C GLU A 449 -19.15 -21.55 -9.77
N LEU A 450 -19.11 -20.23 -9.66
CA LEU A 450 -19.78 -19.33 -10.60
C LEU A 450 -19.12 -19.41 -11.98
N GLY A 451 -17.79 -19.38 -12.04
CA GLY A 451 -17.02 -19.57 -13.28
C GLY A 451 -17.16 -20.96 -13.91
N ARG A 452 -17.59 -21.97 -13.12
CA ARG A 452 -17.91 -23.32 -13.60
C ARG A 452 -19.37 -23.48 -14.03
N GLY A 453 -20.17 -22.42 -13.96
CA GLY A 453 -21.59 -22.47 -14.31
C GLY A 453 -22.43 -23.32 -13.36
N VAL A 454 -22.06 -23.43 -12.08
CA VAL A 454 -22.89 -24.11 -11.09
C VAL A 454 -24.07 -23.20 -10.72
N SER A 455 -25.30 -23.72 -10.65
CA SER A 455 -26.46 -22.94 -10.20
C SER A 455 -26.43 -22.74 -8.69
N TRP A 456 -27.05 -21.66 -8.22
CA TRP A 456 -27.14 -21.37 -6.79
C TRP A 456 -27.71 -22.56 -6.00
N GLU A 457 -28.77 -23.20 -6.50
CA GLU A 457 -29.42 -24.34 -5.85
C GLU A 457 -28.56 -25.61 -5.82
N ALA A 458 -27.60 -25.75 -6.74
CA ALA A 458 -26.69 -26.90 -6.78
C ALA A 458 -25.51 -26.76 -5.80
N LEU A 459 -25.36 -25.60 -5.16
CA LEU A 459 -24.31 -25.40 -4.16
C LEU A 459 -24.68 -26.12 -2.85
N PRO A 460 -23.72 -26.80 -2.20
CA PRO A 460 -23.89 -27.28 -0.83
C PRO A 460 -24.35 -26.15 0.10
N GLU A 461 -25.24 -26.46 1.04
CA GLU A 461 -25.81 -25.48 1.98
C GLU A 461 -24.73 -24.69 2.73
N SER A 462 -23.69 -25.38 3.21
CA SER A 462 -22.53 -24.75 3.87
C SER A 462 -21.79 -23.73 2.99
N LYS A 463 -21.76 -23.93 1.66
CA LYS A 463 -21.19 -22.97 0.71
C LYS A 463 -22.16 -21.83 0.40
N ARG A 464 -23.46 -22.11 0.24
CA ARG A 464 -24.49 -21.07 0.07
C ARG A 464 -24.49 -20.10 1.24
N GLU A 465 -24.47 -20.61 2.47
CA GLU A 465 -24.37 -19.78 3.67
C GLU A 465 -23.08 -18.96 3.71
N ARG A 466 -21.94 -19.54 3.30
CA ARG A 466 -20.66 -18.82 3.22
C ARG A 466 -20.74 -17.68 2.20
N TYR A 467 -21.31 -17.92 1.03
CA TYR A 467 -21.47 -16.91 -0.01
C TYR A 467 -22.48 -15.83 0.39
N LEU A 468 -23.60 -16.18 1.02
CA LEU A 468 -24.53 -15.23 1.62
C LEU A 468 -23.85 -14.32 2.64
N ARG A 469 -23.00 -14.88 3.51
CA ARG A 469 -22.20 -14.08 4.48
C ARG A 469 -21.18 -13.15 3.82
N ASN A 470 -20.76 -13.46 2.60
CA ASN A 470 -19.90 -12.58 1.79
C ASN A 470 -20.72 -11.68 0.84
N GLY A 471 -22.04 -11.65 1.03
CA GLY A 471 -22.97 -10.77 0.31
C GLY A 471 -23.41 -11.26 -1.05
N TRP A 472 -23.14 -12.51 -1.42
CA TRP A 472 -23.64 -13.09 -2.66
C TRP A 472 -25.07 -13.57 -2.46
N THR A 473 -26.01 -13.03 -3.22
CA THR A 473 -27.40 -13.46 -3.20
C THR A 473 -27.68 -14.43 -4.35
N ARG A 474 -28.81 -15.13 -4.28
CA ARG A 474 -29.30 -15.96 -5.38
C ARG A 474 -29.43 -15.15 -6.67
N GLU A 475 -29.99 -13.94 -6.57
CA GLU A 475 -30.25 -13.03 -7.69
C GLU A 475 -28.94 -12.60 -8.36
N GLU A 476 -27.95 -12.17 -7.56
CA GLU A 476 -26.62 -11.82 -8.04
C GLU A 476 -25.93 -13.00 -8.72
N TRP A 477 -26.03 -14.20 -8.14
CA TRP A 477 -25.46 -15.42 -8.70
C TRP A 477 -26.09 -15.78 -10.05
N THR A 478 -27.41 -15.67 -10.16
CA THR A 478 -28.11 -15.94 -11.42
C THR A 478 -27.84 -14.88 -12.49
N GLY A 479 -27.75 -13.60 -12.10
CA GLY A 479 -27.44 -12.50 -13.01
C GLY A 479 -26.01 -12.57 -13.55
N ALA A 480 -25.04 -12.89 -12.68
CA ALA A 480 -23.63 -13.01 -13.06
C ALA A 480 -23.31 -14.24 -13.92
N ARG A 481 -24.25 -15.19 -14.03
CA ARG A 481 -24.15 -16.34 -14.95
C ARG A 481 -24.73 -16.05 -16.34
N GLY A 482 -25.53 -15.00 -16.46
CA GLY A 482 -26.20 -14.58 -17.71
C GLY A 482 -25.38 -13.62 -18.59
N THR A 483 -24.17 -13.28 -18.16
CA THR A 483 -23.14 -12.51 -18.89
C THR A 483 -21.96 -13.40 -19.16
#